data_AF-A0A0A0HXF2-F1
#
_entry.id   AF-A0A0A0HXF2-F1
#
_cell.length_a   1.000
_cell.length_b   1.000
_cell.length_c   1.000
_cell.angle_alpha   90.00
_cell.angle_beta   90.00
_cell.angle_gamma   90.00
#
_symmetry.space_group_name_H-M   'P 1'
#
loop_
_entity.id
_entity.type
_entity.pdbx_description
1 polymer ?
#
loop_
_entity_poly.entity_id
_entity_poly.type
_entity_poly.pdbx_seq_one_letter_code
_entity_poly.pdbx_strand_id
1 'polypeptide(L)'
;MSKNSSNKNFDYASAPYNFIPFPDKVAYRHNINDLTHDKFYKNLKSGYIEYSIKTLTPLFVDNGKGEFFKINDEYVIPAGTVRGKVYSNAEILSSSYPRFIKDKMFWHRGCFEDTVLKDVYEKKVKPNKNDKINKYVRAGYLKRENGKWIIQPTVKVGEKNFEIIKEERLTYLRKYLNDNSYMYMDNKYKEDTKKDFWKEIDNLRKQKYKKEQLLNKYLNTGFKPYFKNVVYWVSDENVNIKCILGNKYKKFENTKYGMLMNSNNLSYKQVHYLIYEEDEKAYPIEIQQHIINQYNINVKLRQNGEIKGFNSSEIKKRKRMPIFYIVDEKGQILSVGFTPYLKIPYKNSIKQLISVNKDNKLDYVQALFGFSNENLNEKDKDGYSLKGRLSFTNAKLVKENKNIKFINRINKVLSDPKPTSFQLYLKQEP
;
A
#
# COMPACT_ATOMS: atom_id res chain seq x y z
N MET A 1 29.14 -27.48 23.74
CA MET A 1 28.46 -28.80 23.71
C MET A 1 26.98 -28.50 23.93
N SER A 2 26.00 -28.88 23.09
CA SER A 2 25.85 -30.02 22.19
C SER A 2 25.42 -29.58 20.78
N LYS A 3 25.89 -30.35 19.79
CA LYS A 3 25.40 -30.36 18.41
C LYS A 3 24.09 -31.16 18.39
N ASN A 4 23.02 -30.62 17.81
CA ASN A 4 21.96 -31.45 17.26
C ASN A 4 21.69 -31.00 15.81
N SER A 5 22.07 -31.90 14.93
CA SER A 5 22.14 -31.80 13.48
C SER A 5 20.77 -32.00 12.86
N SER A 6 20.19 -30.93 12.31
CA SER A 6 19.26 -31.00 11.18
C SER A 6 19.14 -29.63 10.48
N ASN A 7 20.26 -28.91 10.32
CA ASN A 7 20.26 -27.74 9.45
C ASN A 7 20.42 -28.21 8.01
N LYS A 8 19.31 -28.23 7.28
CA LYS A 8 19.32 -28.00 5.83
C LYS A 8 20.27 -26.82 5.59
N ASN A 9 21.28 -27.00 4.75
CA ASN A 9 22.11 -25.91 4.25
C ASN A 9 21.17 -24.92 3.52
N PHE A 10 20.62 -23.98 4.27
CA PHE A 10 20.28 -22.70 3.71
C PHE A 10 21.63 -22.08 3.41
N ASP A 11 22.02 -22.04 2.13
CA ASP A 11 23.02 -21.09 1.69
C ASP A 11 22.60 -19.75 2.28
N TYR A 12 23.37 -19.30 3.27
CA TYR A 12 23.11 -18.07 3.96
C TYR A 12 23.09 -17.01 2.87
N ALA A 13 21.93 -16.40 2.62
CA ALA A 13 21.83 -15.29 1.70
C ALA A 13 22.67 -14.16 2.28
N SER A 14 23.96 -14.12 1.95
CA SER A 14 24.85 -13.00 2.19
C SER A 14 24.43 -11.93 1.20
N ALA A 15 23.31 -11.26 1.52
CA ALA A 15 23.01 -10.01 0.87
C ALA A 15 24.29 -9.15 0.98
N PRO A 16 24.82 -8.57 -0.11
CA PRO A 16 26.04 -7.75 -0.09
C PRO A 16 25.88 -6.44 0.70
N TYR A 17 24.78 -6.31 1.44
CA TYR A 17 24.44 -5.19 2.26
C TYR A 17 24.81 -5.55 3.70
N ASN A 18 25.94 -5.02 4.14
CA ASN A 18 26.23 -4.89 5.56
C ASN A 18 25.07 -4.12 6.18
N PHE A 19 24.22 -4.79 6.96
CA PHE A 19 23.21 -4.15 7.78
C PHE A 19 23.85 -3.85 9.14
N ILE A 20 23.81 -2.61 9.60
CA ILE A 20 24.14 -2.31 11.00
C ILE A 20 23.07 -2.91 11.90
N PRO A 21 23.45 -3.70 12.92
CA PRO A 21 22.50 -4.10 13.94
C PRO A 21 21.98 -2.86 14.68
N PHE A 22 20.70 -2.87 15.06
CA PHE A 22 20.20 -1.85 15.99
C PHE A 22 21.04 -1.85 17.27
N PRO A 23 21.17 -0.70 17.96
CA PRO A 23 21.82 -0.72 19.26
C PRO A 23 21.06 -1.68 20.19
N ASP A 24 21.76 -2.48 20.98
CA ASP A 24 21.11 -3.42 21.91
C ASP A 24 20.19 -2.69 22.90
N LYS A 25 20.56 -1.46 23.26
CA LYS A 25 19.77 -0.53 24.08
C LYS A 25 19.90 0.88 23.54
N VAL A 26 18.80 1.62 23.54
CA VAL A 26 18.80 3.04 23.20
C VAL A 26 19.26 3.85 24.40
N ALA A 27 20.16 4.82 24.17
CA ALA A 27 20.71 5.68 25.20
C ALA A 27 19.80 6.89 25.48
N TYR A 28 18.69 6.67 26.20
CA TYR A 28 17.83 7.75 26.67
C TYR A 28 18.42 8.42 27.92
N ARG A 29 18.67 9.73 27.87
CA ARG A 29 19.43 10.44 28.93
C ARG A 29 18.79 11.72 29.43
N HIS A 30 17.91 12.35 28.65
CA HIS A 30 17.43 13.69 28.97
C HIS A 30 15.93 13.69 29.23
N ASN A 31 15.47 14.36 30.30
CA ASN A 31 14.04 14.66 30.41
C ASN A 31 13.74 15.91 29.60
N ILE A 32 12.54 15.99 29.02
CA ILE A 32 12.14 17.15 28.22
C ILE A 32 12.19 18.45 29.03
N ASN A 33 11.85 18.39 30.33
CA ASN A 33 11.83 19.55 31.23
C ASN A 33 13.24 20.07 31.58
N ASP A 34 14.26 19.22 31.46
CA ASP A 34 15.66 19.61 31.73
C ASP A 34 16.25 20.42 30.58
N LEU A 35 15.62 20.34 29.40
CA LEU A 35 16.08 20.97 28.18
C LEU A 35 15.42 22.33 28.00
N THR A 36 15.91 23.33 28.72
CA THR A 36 15.47 24.73 28.60
C THR A 36 16.19 25.47 27.46
N HIS A 37 15.53 26.46 26.85
CA HIS A 37 16.09 27.27 25.74
C HIS A 37 16.46 28.70 26.15
N ASP A 38 16.10 29.09 27.36
CA ASP A 38 16.15 30.43 27.93
C ASP A 38 17.20 30.58 29.05
N LYS A 39 17.98 29.52 29.32
CA LYS A 39 19.00 29.51 30.39
C LYS A 39 20.36 29.10 29.86
N PHE A 40 21.38 29.86 30.27
CA PHE A 40 22.77 29.52 30.04
C PHE A 40 23.35 28.80 31.27
N TYR A 41 24.04 27.69 31.08
CA TYR A 41 24.64 26.91 32.16
C TYR A 41 26.16 27.02 32.08
N LYS A 42 26.79 27.55 33.12
CA LYS A 42 28.24 27.84 33.16
C LYS A 42 29.13 26.61 32.91
N ASN A 43 28.64 25.43 33.26
CA ASN A 43 29.31 24.14 33.11
C ASN A 43 29.02 23.43 31.77
N LEU A 44 28.17 24.00 30.91
CA LEU A 44 27.86 23.44 29.59
C LEU A 44 28.55 24.24 28.48
N LYS A 45 28.92 23.55 27.41
CA LYS A 45 29.57 24.17 26.24
C LYS A 45 28.51 24.70 25.28
N SER A 46 28.70 25.91 24.78
CA SER A 46 27.90 26.54 23.72
C SER A 46 28.84 27.24 22.74
N GLY A 47 28.50 27.27 21.45
CA GLY A 47 29.34 27.87 20.42
C GLY A 47 29.00 27.38 19.02
N TYR A 48 29.95 27.52 18.10
CA TYR A 48 29.85 27.03 16.73
C TYR A 48 30.97 26.04 16.42
N ILE A 49 30.70 25.15 15.47
CA ILE A 49 31.70 24.24 14.91
C ILE A 49 31.88 24.66 13.46
N GLU A 50 33.09 25.12 13.13
CA GLU A 50 33.49 25.39 11.75
C GLU A 50 34.25 24.18 11.22
N TYR A 51 33.92 23.74 10.00
CA TYR A 51 34.55 22.59 9.38
C TYR A 51 34.57 22.74 7.86
N SER A 52 35.53 22.07 7.22
CA SER A 52 35.66 22.02 5.77
C SER A 52 35.31 20.62 5.25
N ILE A 53 34.66 20.56 4.08
CA ILE A 53 34.34 19.30 3.40
C ILE A 53 35.23 19.18 2.17
N LYS A 54 36.02 18.11 2.10
CA LYS A 54 36.79 17.77 0.89
C LYS A 54 36.01 16.79 0.02
N THR A 55 35.70 17.19 -1.20
CA THR A 55 35.04 16.34 -2.20
C THR A 55 36.04 15.31 -2.74
N LEU A 56 35.94 14.05 -2.29
CA LEU A 56 36.82 12.95 -2.72
C LEU A 56 36.33 12.24 -3.99
N THR A 57 35.02 12.29 -4.25
CA THR A 57 34.37 11.72 -5.43
C THR A 57 33.42 12.76 -6.03
N PRO A 58 33.05 12.64 -7.32
CA PRO A 58 32.10 13.56 -7.94
C PRO A 58 30.82 13.69 -7.10
N LEU A 59 30.53 14.92 -6.67
CA LEU A 59 29.37 15.26 -5.83
C LEU A 59 28.25 15.83 -6.69
N PHE A 60 27.02 15.41 -6.43
CA PHE A 60 25.83 15.99 -7.05
C PHE A 60 24.76 16.27 -5.99
N VAL A 61 24.37 17.53 -5.85
CA VAL A 61 23.26 17.99 -5.01
C VAL A 61 22.26 18.69 -5.91
N ASP A 62 21.14 18.04 -6.20
CA ASP A 62 20.14 18.52 -7.17
C ASP A 62 19.35 19.75 -6.67
N ASN A 63 19.04 20.68 -7.56
CA ASN A 63 18.10 21.78 -7.36
C ASN A 63 16.64 21.44 -7.73
N GLY A 64 16.36 20.19 -8.11
CA GLY A 64 15.07 19.71 -8.59
C GLY A 64 14.84 19.93 -10.09
N LYS A 65 15.81 20.52 -10.79
CA LYS A 65 15.82 20.76 -12.24
C LYS A 65 16.93 19.97 -12.94
N GLY A 66 17.62 19.06 -12.25
CA GLY A 66 18.71 18.27 -12.81
C GLY A 66 20.03 19.01 -12.92
N GLU A 67 20.19 20.08 -12.14
CA GLU A 67 21.43 20.86 -12.05
C GLU A 67 21.93 20.92 -10.60
N PHE A 68 23.22 21.18 -10.42
CA PHE A 68 23.78 21.35 -9.08
C PHE A 68 23.19 22.60 -8.41
N PHE A 69 22.87 22.48 -7.12
CA PHE A 69 22.26 23.54 -6.32
C PHE A 69 23.13 24.79 -6.20
N LYS A 70 22.53 25.95 -6.46
CA LYS A 70 23.18 27.26 -6.40
C LYS A 70 22.38 28.25 -5.55
N ILE A 71 23.08 29.20 -4.94
CA ILE A 71 22.52 30.41 -4.33
C ILE A 71 23.35 31.59 -4.80
N ASN A 72 22.73 32.61 -5.38
CA ASN A 72 23.42 33.78 -5.95
C ASN A 72 24.57 33.36 -6.88
N ASP A 73 24.30 32.42 -7.78
CA ASP A 73 25.26 31.80 -8.72
C ASP A 73 26.44 31.04 -8.10
N GLU A 74 26.54 30.96 -6.78
CA GLU A 74 27.54 30.14 -6.08
C GLU A 74 27.02 28.71 -5.86
N TYR A 75 27.84 27.72 -6.19
CA TYR A 75 27.56 26.31 -5.87
C TYR A 75 27.61 26.10 -4.35
N VAL A 76 26.54 25.51 -3.82
CA VAL A 76 26.33 25.38 -2.38
C VAL A 76 25.76 24.00 -2.06
N ILE A 77 26.20 23.43 -0.95
CA ILE A 77 25.46 22.34 -0.29
C ILE A 77 24.48 22.99 0.70
N PRO A 78 23.16 22.86 0.50
CA PRO A 78 22.17 23.50 1.37
C PRO A 78 22.32 23.08 2.83
N ALA A 79 22.07 24.02 3.75
CA ALA A 79 22.06 23.77 5.19
C ALA A 79 21.16 22.60 5.58
N GLY A 80 20.00 22.45 4.92
CA GLY A 80 19.09 21.32 5.13
C GLY A 80 19.69 19.97 4.74
N THR A 81 20.47 19.93 3.65
CA THR A 81 21.18 18.71 3.20
C THR A 81 22.27 18.33 4.20
N VAL A 82 23.07 19.31 4.63
CA VAL A 82 24.08 19.12 5.67
C VAL A 82 23.45 18.61 6.97
N ARG A 83 22.43 19.33 7.48
CA ARG A 83 21.67 18.96 8.68
C ARG A 83 21.16 17.53 8.58
N GLY A 84 20.58 17.15 7.44
CA GLY A 84 20.06 15.80 7.21
C GLY A 84 21.14 14.71 7.31
N LYS A 85 22.32 14.93 6.71
CA LYS A 85 23.42 13.97 6.80
C LYS A 85 24.02 13.89 8.22
N VAL A 86 24.17 15.01 8.91
CA VAL A 86 24.63 15.02 10.31
C VAL A 86 23.60 14.36 11.23
N TYR A 87 22.30 14.62 11.03
CA TYR A 87 21.21 13.96 11.77
C TYR A 87 21.29 12.44 11.62
N SER A 88 21.36 11.93 10.38
CA SER A 88 21.42 10.48 10.14
C SER A 88 22.64 9.84 10.78
N ASN A 89 23.81 10.48 10.66
CA ASN A 89 25.04 9.98 11.29
C ASN A 89 24.94 9.98 12.81
N ALA A 90 24.41 11.05 13.41
CA ALA A 90 24.20 11.13 14.85
C ALA A 90 23.26 10.02 15.34
N GLU A 91 22.17 9.74 14.61
CA GLU A 91 21.20 8.70 14.97
C GLU A 91 21.82 7.30 15.04
N ILE A 92 22.73 6.99 14.10
CA ILE A 92 23.45 5.72 14.05
C ILE A 92 24.51 5.63 15.15
N LEU A 93 25.35 6.67 15.26
CA LEU A 93 26.57 6.63 16.08
C LEU A 93 26.30 6.82 17.58
N SER A 94 25.16 7.40 17.95
CA SER A 94 24.83 7.73 19.34
C SER A 94 23.95 6.71 20.06
N SER A 95 23.72 5.53 19.46
CA SER A 95 22.75 4.54 19.97
C SER A 95 21.36 5.17 20.22
N SER A 96 20.94 6.08 19.34
CA SER A 96 19.62 6.71 19.41
C SER A 96 18.54 5.77 18.86
N TYR A 97 17.27 6.06 19.16
CA TYR A 97 16.16 5.32 18.59
C TYR A 97 16.12 5.52 17.07
N PRO A 98 16.00 4.45 16.25
CA PRO A 98 16.15 4.53 14.79
C PRO A 98 14.93 5.15 14.10
N ARG A 99 14.70 6.46 14.22
CA ARG A 99 13.53 7.15 13.63
C ARG A 99 13.61 7.29 12.12
N PHE A 100 14.78 7.12 11.51
CA PHE A 100 14.89 6.97 10.06
C PHE A 100 14.02 5.82 9.52
N ILE A 101 13.65 4.85 10.37
CA ILE A 101 12.70 3.79 10.03
C ILE A 101 11.27 4.29 10.27
N LYS A 102 10.59 4.56 9.16
CA LYS A 102 9.17 4.93 9.19
C LYS A 102 8.32 3.76 9.63
N ASP A 103 7.39 4.02 10.54
CA ASP A 103 6.37 3.04 10.88
C ASP A 103 5.44 2.82 9.69
N LYS A 104 5.47 1.61 9.13
CA LYS A 104 4.64 1.24 8.00
C LYS A 104 4.10 -0.16 8.26
N MET A 105 2.80 -0.33 8.07
CA MET A 105 2.21 -1.65 7.99
C MET A 105 2.25 -2.12 6.54
N PHE A 106 2.83 -3.29 6.31
CA PHE A 106 2.80 -3.94 5.00
C PHE A 106 1.48 -4.66 4.80
N TRP A 107 1.16 -4.89 3.53
CA TRP A 107 -0.08 -5.55 3.11
C TRP A 107 0.24 -6.56 2.03
N HIS A 108 -0.34 -7.75 2.13
CA HIS A 108 -0.10 -8.84 1.20
C HIS A 108 -1.40 -9.41 0.64
N ARG A 109 -1.27 -10.14 -0.48
CA ARG A 109 -2.35 -10.89 -1.09
C ARG A 109 -1.81 -12.24 -1.55
N GLY A 110 -1.70 -13.15 -0.59
CA GLY A 110 -1.09 -14.46 -0.80
C GLY A 110 -1.94 -15.44 -1.60
N CYS A 111 -3.17 -15.10 -1.98
CA CYS A 111 -4.08 -16.04 -2.67
C CYS A 111 -3.61 -16.52 -4.07
N PHE A 112 -2.51 -15.98 -4.59
CA PHE A 112 -1.89 -16.36 -5.87
C PHE A 112 -0.44 -16.80 -5.72
N GLU A 113 0.05 -16.94 -4.48
CA GLU A 113 1.43 -17.29 -4.19
C GLU A 113 1.50 -18.76 -3.77
N ASP A 114 2.62 -19.43 -4.05
CA ASP A 114 2.91 -20.80 -3.59
C ASP A 114 3.88 -20.76 -2.41
N THR A 115 3.65 -19.84 -1.47
CA THR A 115 4.49 -19.61 -0.28
C THR A 115 3.64 -19.67 0.99
N VAL A 116 4.29 -19.61 2.16
CA VAL A 116 3.63 -19.51 3.49
C VAL A 116 2.63 -18.33 3.54
N LEU A 117 2.81 -17.29 2.71
CA LEU A 117 1.89 -16.16 2.64
C LEU A 117 0.50 -16.56 2.12
N LYS A 118 0.40 -17.64 1.34
CA LYS A 118 -0.87 -18.23 0.93
C LYS A 118 -1.64 -18.75 2.14
N ASP A 119 -1.01 -19.56 2.98
CA ASP A 119 -1.65 -20.15 4.16
C ASP A 119 -2.04 -19.05 5.16
N VAL A 120 -1.18 -18.06 5.36
CA VAL A 120 -1.50 -16.89 6.22
C VAL A 120 -2.70 -16.11 5.69
N TYR A 121 -2.76 -15.93 4.36
CA TYR A 121 -3.89 -15.26 3.72
C TYR A 121 -5.18 -16.09 3.79
N GLU A 122 -5.10 -17.38 3.49
CA GLU A 122 -6.24 -18.29 3.53
C GLU A 122 -6.78 -18.44 4.94
N LYS A 123 -5.96 -18.60 5.98
CA LYS A 123 -6.45 -18.62 7.38
C LYS A 123 -7.25 -17.38 7.76
N LYS A 124 -6.87 -16.20 7.23
CA LYS A 124 -7.59 -14.95 7.48
C LYS A 124 -8.86 -14.83 6.64
N VAL A 125 -8.83 -15.23 5.37
CA VAL A 125 -9.91 -14.93 4.38
C VAL A 125 -10.81 -16.14 4.08
N LYS A 126 -10.41 -17.34 4.48
CA LYS A 126 -11.07 -18.64 4.31
C LYS A 126 -10.69 -19.57 5.48
N PRO A 127 -11.24 -19.35 6.69
CA PRO A 127 -10.87 -20.14 7.87
C PRO A 127 -11.08 -21.65 7.66
N ASN A 128 -12.05 -22.06 6.83
CA ASN A 128 -12.20 -23.47 6.40
C ASN A 128 -11.79 -23.69 4.94
N LYS A 129 -11.19 -24.86 4.66
CA LYS A 129 -10.66 -25.25 3.33
C LYS A 129 -11.69 -25.16 2.19
N ASN A 130 -12.97 -25.35 2.50
CA ASN A 130 -14.08 -25.33 1.53
C ASN A 130 -14.79 -23.97 1.44
N ASP A 131 -14.43 -22.99 2.28
CA ASP A 131 -15.09 -21.70 2.28
C ASP A 131 -14.76 -20.90 1.01
N LYS A 132 -15.80 -20.32 0.41
CA LYS A 132 -15.65 -19.40 -0.71
C LYS A 132 -15.30 -18.01 -0.20
N ILE A 133 -14.60 -17.23 -1.03
CA ILE A 133 -14.16 -15.87 -0.70
C ILE A 133 -15.31 -14.95 -0.29
N ASN A 134 -16.52 -15.19 -0.82
CA ASN A 134 -17.72 -14.41 -0.54
C ASN A 134 -18.39 -14.71 0.81
N LYS A 135 -17.83 -15.64 1.61
CA LYS A 135 -18.21 -15.87 3.00
C LYS A 135 -17.54 -14.89 3.95
N TYR A 136 -16.26 -14.57 3.71
CA TYR A 136 -15.49 -13.66 4.56
C TYR A 136 -15.43 -12.23 4.00
N VAL A 137 -15.21 -12.11 2.68
CA VAL A 137 -15.22 -10.81 2.01
C VAL A 137 -16.67 -10.38 1.85
N ARG A 138 -16.98 -9.18 2.32
CA ARG A 138 -18.29 -8.57 2.23
C ARG A 138 -18.36 -7.64 1.03
N ALA A 139 -19.56 -7.36 0.57
CA ALA A 139 -19.83 -6.34 -0.42
C ALA A 139 -20.77 -5.28 0.15
N GLY A 140 -20.69 -4.09 -0.42
CA GLY A 140 -21.48 -2.94 -0.01
C GLY A 140 -21.42 -1.85 -1.06
N TYR A 141 -22.02 -0.72 -0.73
CA TYR A 141 -22.04 0.46 -1.58
C TYR A 141 -21.26 1.59 -0.90
N LEU A 142 -20.18 1.98 -1.56
CA LEU A 142 -19.39 3.15 -1.20
C LEU A 142 -20.20 4.42 -1.48
N LYS A 143 -20.35 5.25 -0.45
CA LYS A 143 -21.01 6.56 -0.50
C LYS A 143 -20.10 7.61 0.16
N ARG A 144 -20.32 8.88 -0.20
CA ARG A 144 -19.67 10.02 0.44
C ARG A 144 -20.73 10.82 1.18
N GLU A 145 -20.63 10.88 2.50
CA GLU A 145 -21.58 11.57 3.37
C GLU A 145 -20.78 12.46 4.34
N ASN A 146 -21.15 13.74 4.46
CA ASN A 146 -20.49 14.72 5.34
C ASN A 146 -18.95 14.75 5.19
N GLY A 147 -18.47 14.65 3.95
CA GLY A 147 -17.04 14.63 3.63
C GLY A 147 -16.32 13.30 3.88
N LYS A 148 -16.96 12.34 4.55
CA LYS A 148 -16.42 11.03 4.90
C LYS A 148 -16.83 9.95 3.90
N TRP A 149 -16.00 8.93 3.76
CA TRP A 149 -16.33 7.74 2.99
C TRP A 149 -16.94 6.68 3.89
N ILE A 150 -18.10 6.18 3.50
CA ILE A 150 -18.82 5.14 4.23
C ILE A 150 -19.18 3.99 3.29
N ILE A 151 -19.40 2.82 3.87
CA ILE A 151 -19.94 1.66 3.16
C ILE A 151 -21.31 1.34 3.74
N GLN A 152 -22.34 1.38 2.90
CA GLN A 152 -23.64 0.77 3.19
C GLN A 152 -23.54 -0.75 2.93
N PRO A 153 -23.72 -1.62 3.92
CA PRO A 153 -23.72 -3.06 3.70
C PRO A 153 -24.85 -3.51 2.76
N THR A 154 -24.69 -4.68 2.13
CA THR A 154 -25.77 -5.33 1.40
C THR A 154 -26.55 -6.29 2.28
N VAL A 155 -27.76 -6.63 1.86
CA VAL A 155 -28.50 -7.76 2.45
C VAL A 155 -27.73 -9.05 2.22
N LYS A 156 -28.01 -10.07 3.04
CA LYS A 156 -27.46 -11.42 2.85
C LYS A 156 -28.45 -12.34 2.16
N VAL A 157 -27.91 -13.28 1.38
CA VAL A 157 -28.63 -14.43 0.84
C VAL A 157 -27.90 -15.66 1.34
N GLY A 158 -28.50 -16.41 2.27
CA GLY A 158 -27.78 -17.36 3.10
C GLY A 158 -26.64 -16.66 3.86
N GLU A 159 -25.42 -17.19 3.79
CA GLU A 159 -24.22 -16.58 4.41
C GLU A 159 -23.51 -15.54 3.53
N LYS A 160 -23.98 -15.32 2.29
CA LYS A 160 -23.24 -14.53 1.27
C LYS A 160 -23.73 -13.08 1.20
N ASN A 161 -22.80 -12.17 0.92
CA ASN A 161 -23.10 -10.73 0.71
C ASN A 161 -23.09 -10.33 -0.78
N PHE A 162 -22.61 -11.22 -1.65
CA PHE A 162 -22.57 -11.07 -3.11
C PHE A 162 -22.46 -12.44 -3.78
N GLU A 163 -22.80 -12.49 -5.07
CA GLU A 163 -22.66 -13.71 -5.87
C GLU A 163 -21.57 -13.56 -6.94
N ILE A 164 -20.85 -14.67 -7.18
CA ILE A 164 -19.85 -14.77 -8.25
C ILE A 164 -20.53 -15.41 -9.45
N ILE A 165 -20.64 -14.67 -10.55
CA ILE A 165 -21.30 -15.12 -11.76
C ILE A 165 -20.26 -15.45 -12.82
N LYS A 166 -20.18 -16.72 -13.24
CA LYS A 166 -19.36 -17.10 -14.40
C LYS A 166 -19.86 -16.37 -15.65
N GLU A 167 -18.96 -15.87 -16.48
CA GLU A 167 -19.30 -15.13 -17.70
C GLU A 167 -20.16 -15.95 -18.68
N GLU A 168 -19.96 -17.27 -18.73
CA GLU A 168 -20.84 -18.23 -19.41
C GLU A 168 -22.32 -18.03 -19.07
N ARG A 169 -22.63 -17.79 -17.79
CA ARG A 169 -24.00 -17.55 -17.30
C ARG A 169 -24.51 -16.15 -17.66
N LEU A 170 -23.70 -15.26 -18.24
CA LEU A 170 -24.14 -13.92 -18.67
C LEU A 170 -24.43 -13.85 -20.17
N THR A 171 -24.24 -14.95 -20.91
CA THR A 171 -24.49 -15.00 -22.36
C THR A 171 -25.92 -14.59 -22.73
N TYR A 172 -26.93 -14.99 -21.95
CA TYR A 172 -28.33 -14.57 -22.16
C TYR A 172 -28.59 -13.07 -21.91
N LEU A 173 -27.67 -12.39 -21.22
CA LEU A 173 -27.74 -10.94 -20.97
C LEU A 173 -27.05 -10.11 -22.06
N ARG A 174 -26.48 -10.73 -23.11
CA ARG A 174 -25.82 -10.00 -24.21
C ARG A 174 -26.75 -9.00 -24.91
N LYS A 175 -28.07 -9.23 -24.89
CA LYS A 175 -29.07 -8.27 -25.37
C LYS A 175 -29.18 -6.97 -24.53
N TYR A 176 -28.61 -6.95 -23.33
CA TYR A 176 -28.71 -5.84 -22.38
C TYR A 176 -27.35 -5.23 -21.99
N LEU A 177 -26.25 -5.95 -22.21
CA LEU A 177 -24.89 -5.50 -21.95
C LEU A 177 -24.18 -5.25 -23.28
N ASN A 178 -23.39 -4.17 -23.33
CA ASN A 178 -22.52 -3.91 -24.47
C ASN A 178 -21.48 -5.03 -24.61
N ASP A 179 -21.05 -5.35 -25.83
CA ASP A 179 -20.06 -6.41 -26.06
C ASP A 179 -18.73 -6.19 -25.32
N ASN A 180 -18.34 -4.93 -25.10
CA ASN A 180 -17.19 -4.57 -24.28
C ASN A 180 -17.36 -4.86 -22.78
N SER A 181 -18.51 -5.33 -22.32
CA SER A 181 -18.72 -5.78 -20.93
C SER A 181 -18.28 -7.23 -20.71
N TYR A 182 -17.97 -7.98 -21.78
CA TYR A 182 -17.57 -9.38 -21.73
C TYR A 182 -16.06 -9.51 -21.91
N MET A 183 -15.41 -10.33 -21.08
CA MET A 183 -13.95 -10.54 -21.15
C MET A 183 -13.56 -11.43 -22.31
N TYR A 184 -14.46 -12.29 -22.79
CA TYR A 184 -14.22 -13.21 -23.90
C TYR A 184 -15.26 -13.06 -25.01
N MET A 185 -14.78 -13.13 -26.26
CA MET A 185 -15.62 -13.18 -27.44
C MET A 185 -16.17 -14.61 -27.58
N ASP A 186 -17.48 -14.74 -27.71
CA ASP A 186 -18.14 -16.03 -27.92
C ASP A 186 -18.02 -16.46 -29.39
N ASN A 187 -17.83 -17.76 -29.65
CA ASN A 187 -17.63 -18.36 -30.97
C ASN A 187 -18.74 -18.04 -31.97
N LYS A 188 -19.95 -17.70 -31.52
CA LYS A 188 -21.05 -17.30 -32.43
C LYS A 188 -20.73 -16.11 -33.34
N TYR A 189 -19.66 -15.35 -33.07
CA TYR A 189 -19.26 -14.17 -33.85
C TYR A 189 -17.92 -14.31 -34.61
N LYS A 190 -17.22 -15.45 -34.50
CA LYS A 190 -16.12 -15.79 -35.40
C LYS A 190 -16.58 -16.97 -36.23
N GLU A 191 -16.76 -16.74 -37.53
CA GLU A 191 -17.27 -17.73 -38.48
C GLU A 191 -16.64 -19.12 -38.31
N ASP A 192 -17.49 -20.12 -38.48
CA ASP A 192 -17.15 -21.50 -38.85
C ASP A 192 -16.64 -22.49 -37.79
N THR A 193 -17.06 -22.37 -36.52
CA THR A 193 -16.94 -23.50 -35.59
C THR A 193 -18.23 -23.78 -34.82
N LYS A 194 -18.86 -24.95 -35.05
CA LYS A 194 -19.94 -25.54 -34.24
C LYS A 194 -19.52 -25.86 -32.78
N LYS A 195 -18.34 -25.42 -32.33
CA LYS A 195 -17.79 -25.74 -31.01
C LYS A 195 -18.21 -24.70 -29.98
N ASP A 196 -18.88 -25.16 -28.95
CA ASP A 196 -19.24 -24.37 -27.77
C ASP A 196 -17.96 -24.03 -26.97
N PHE A 197 -17.56 -22.75 -27.02
CA PHE A 197 -16.37 -22.24 -26.35
C PHE A 197 -16.36 -22.57 -24.85
N TRP A 198 -17.51 -22.43 -24.18
CA TRP A 198 -17.59 -22.65 -22.74
C TRP A 198 -17.50 -24.13 -22.37
N LYS A 199 -18.07 -25.03 -23.19
CA LYS A 199 -17.84 -26.49 -23.03
C LYS A 199 -16.38 -26.86 -23.19
N GLU A 200 -15.68 -26.28 -24.16
CA GLU A 200 -14.25 -26.55 -24.38
C GLU A 200 -13.40 -26.05 -23.19
N ILE A 201 -13.74 -24.89 -22.64
CA ILE A 201 -13.15 -24.37 -21.41
C ILE A 201 -13.38 -25.29 -20.19
N ASP A 202 -14.56 -25.85 -20.05
CA ASP A 202 -14.88 -26.77 -18.94
C ASP A 202 -14.14 -28.11 -19.09
N ASN A 203 -14.05 -28.64 -20.32
CA ASN A 203 -13.26 -29.84 -20.63
C ASN A 203 -11.77 -29.65 -20.28
N LEU A 204 -11.24 -28.43 -20.40
CA LEU A 204 -9.86 -28.09 -20.06
C LEU A 204 -9.65 -27.73 -18.58
N ARG A 205 -10.64 -27.93 -17.68
CA ARG A 205 -10.54 -27.54 -16.25
C ARG A 205 -9.28 -28.06 -15.52
N LYS A 206 -8.77 -29.24 -15.90
CA LYS A 206 -7.55 -29.85 -15.32
C LYS A 206 -6.28 -29.50 -16.10
N GLN A 207 -6.38 -28.91 -17.29
CA GLN A 207 -5.26 -28.64 -18.21
C GLN A 207 -4.99 -27.13 -18.25
N LYS A 208 -4.40 -26.59 -17.16
CA LYS A 208 -4.21 -25.13 -16.95
C LYS A 208 -3.62 -24.42 -18.18
N TYR A 209 -2.50 -24.91 -18.71
CA TYR A 209 -1.81 -24.27 -19.83
C TYR A 209 -2.69 -24.19 -21.10
N LYS A 210 -3.32 -25.30 -21.50
CA LYS A 210 -4.20 -25.32 -22.68
C LYS A 210 -5.44 -24.44 -22.49
N LYS A 211 -6.01 -24.43 -21.28
CA LYS A 211 -7.13 -23.54 -20.93
C LYS A 211 -6.73 -22.07 -21.07
N GLU A 212 -5.55 -21.71 -20.58
CA GLU A 212 -5.01 -20.34 -20.66
C GLU A 212 -4.76 -19.92 -22.11
N GLN A 213 -4.20 -20.80 -22.95
CA GLN A 213 -4.05 -20.57 -24.39
C GLN A 213 -5.40 -20.31 -25.08
N LEU A 214 -6.41 -21.13 -24.77
CA LEU A 214 -7.74 -20.96 -25.36
C LEU A 214 -8.37 -19.63 -24.92
N LEU A 215 -8.27 -19.27 -23.63
CA LEU A 215 -8.76 -17.99 -23.13
C LEU A 215 -8.09 -16.79 -23.81
N ASN A 216 -6.77 -16.86 -24.04
CA ASN A 216 -6.04 -15.80 -24.74
C ASN A 216 -6.50 -15.65 -26.19
N LYS A 217 -6.79 -16.77 -26.89
CA LYS A 217 -7.30 -16.76 -28.26
C LYS A 217 -8.65 -16.01 -28.39
N TYR A 218 -9.48 -16.09 -27.36
CA TYR A 218 -10.81 -15.49 -27.32
C TYR A 218 -10.90 -14.21 -26.49
N LEU A 219 -9.76 -13.67 -26.03
CA LEU A 219 -9.73 -12.48 -25.20
C LEU A 219 -10.33 -11.28 -25.93
N ASN A 220 -11.30 -10.62 -25.31
CA ASN A 220 -11.86 -9.37 -25.80
C ASN A 220 -10.94 -8.20 -25.40
N THR A 221 -10.10 -7.76 -26.33
CA THR A 221 -9.20 -6.61 -26.13
C THR A 221 -9.95 -5.29 -25.93
N GLY A 222 -11.21 -5.22 -26.38
CA GLY A 222 -12.10 -4.07 -26.19
C GLY A 222 -12.79 -4.02 -24.82
N PHE A 223 -12.52 -4.97 -23.91
CA PHE A 223 -13.19 -5.02 -22.61
C PHE A 223 -13.04 -3.72 -21.82
N LYS A 224 -14.17 -3.23 -21.29
CA LYS A 224 -14.24 -2.07 -20.40
C LYS A 224 -14.92 -2.48 -19.09
N PRO A 225 -14.31 -2.16 -17.94
CA PRO A 225 -14.98 -2.28 -16.65
C PRO A 225 -16.34 -1.59 -16.65
N TYR A 226 -17.29 -2.20 -15.95
CA TYR A 226 -18.66 -1.71 -15.93
C TYR A 226 -19.33 -1.97 -14.58
N PHE A 227 -20.36 -1.17 -14.33
CA PHE A 227 -21.23 -1.28 -13.16
C PHE A 227 -22.65 -0.96 -13.62
N LYS A 228 -23.55 -1.96 -13.58
CA LYS A 228 -24.90 -1.87 -14.12
C LYS A 228 -25.92 -2.31 -13.07
N ASN A 229 -26.95 -1.51 -12.88
CA ASN A 229 -28.07 -1.89 -12.01
C ASN A 229 -28.80 -3.08 -12.63
N VAL A 230 -29.19 -4.05 -11.81
CA VAL A 230 -29.85 -5.27 -12.27
C VAL A 230 -31.01 -5.65 -11.38
N VAL A 231 -31.97 -6.33 -11.97
CA VAL A 231 -33.04 -7.02 -11.24
C VAL A 231 -32.63 -8.49 -11.10
N TYR A 232 -32.68 -9.01 -9.88
CA TYR A 232 -32.40 -10.41 -9.60
C TYR A 232 -33.48 -11.01 -8.70
N TRP A 233 -33.55 -12.34 -8.69
CA TRP A 233 -34.36 -13.09 -7.73
C TRP A 233 -33.53 -14.21 -7.13
N VAL A 234 -34.02 -14.73 -6.01
CA VAL A 234 -33.40 -15.82 -5.27
C VAL A 234 -34.38 -16.99 -5.25
N SER A 235 -33.92 -18.18 -5.64
CA SER A 235 -34.65 -19.45 -5.56
C SER A 235 -33.74 -20.46 -4.89
N ASP A 236 -34.14 -21.01 -3.74
CA ASP A 236 -33.35 -22.02 -3.01
C ASP A 236 -31.87 -21.61 -2.83
N GLU A 237 -31.66 -20.37 -2.36
CA GLU A 237 -30.34 -19.72 -2.22
C GLU A 237 -29.55 -19.48 -3.52
N ASN A 238 -30.07 -19.91 -4.67
CA ASN A 238 -29.50 -19.63 -5.98
C ASN A 238 -29.97 -18.29 -6.49
N VAL A 239 -29.01 -17.45 -6.88
CA VAL A 239 -29.30 -16.13 -7.45
C VAL A 239 -29.33 -16.20 -8.96
N ASN A 240 -30.40 -15.65 -9.53
CA ASN A 240 -30.61 -15.54 -10.97
C ASN A 240 -30.88 -14.09 -11.36
N ILE A 241 -30.27 -13.63 -12.45
CA ILE A 241 -30.40 -12.26 -12.94
C ILE A 241 -31.51 -12.22 -14.00
N LYS A 242 -32.49 -11.33 -13.84
CA LYS A 242 -33.66 -11.23 -14.74
C LYS A 242 -33.36 -10.37 -15.94
N CYS A 243 -32.86 -9.18 -15.66
CA CYS A 243 -32.49 -8.22 -16.67
C CYS A 243 -31.52 -7.20 -16.08
N ILE A 244 -30.82 -6.52 -16.98
CA ILE A 244 -30.15 -5.28 -16.66
C ILE A 244 -31.18 -4.16 -16.74
N LEU A 245 -31.17 -3.26 -15.77
CA LEU A 245 -32.06 -2.10 -15.77
C LEU A 245 -31.55 -1.07 -16.79
N GLY A 246 -32.36 -0.85 -17.83
CA GLY A 246 -32.31 0.33 -18.70
C GLY A 246 -33.27 1.43 -18.22
N ASN A 247 -33.51 2.45 -19.06
CA ASN A 247 -34.40 3.58 -18.72
C ASN A 247 -35.88 3.21 -18.53
N LYS A 248 -36.32 2.02 -18.96
CA LYS A 248 -37.69 1.52 -18.79
C LYS A 248 -37.76 0.55 -17.61
N TYR A 249 -38.08 1.07 -16.43
CA TYR A 249 -38.37 0.27 -15.24
C TYR A 249 -39.77 -0.34 -15.34
N LYS A 250 -39.90 -1.65 -15.15
CA LYS A 250 -41.14 -2.28 -14.70
C LYS A 250 -40.85 -2.90 -13.33
N LYS A 251 -41.58 -2.47 -12.30
CA LYS A 251 -41.49 -3.06 -10.96
C LYS A 251 -42.11 -4.47 -11.07
N PHE A 252 -41.33 -5.49 -10.76
CA PHE A 252 -41.81 -6.87 -10.73
C PHE A 252 -41.98 -7.29 -9.27
N GLU A 253 -43.08 -7.97 -8.95
CA GLU A 253 -43.26 -8.58 -7.62
C GLU A 253 -42.14 -9.58 -7.32
N ASN A 254 -41.73 -9.66 -6.04
CA ASN A 254 -40.66 -10.55 -5.54
C ASN A 254 -39.29 -10.38 -6.23
N THR A 255 -38.96 -9.17 -6.70
CA THR A 255 -37.65 -8.89 -7.29
C THR A 255 -36.80 -7.95 -6.46
N LYS A 256 -35.49 -8.21 -6.46
CA LYS A 256 -34.47 -7.46 -5.73
C LYS A 256 -33.60 -6.64 -6.68
N TYR A 257 -33.02 -5.55 -6.19
CA TYR A 257 -32.29 -4.59 -6.99
C TYR A 257 -30.82 -4.52 -6.59
N GLY A 258 -29.94 -5.01 -7.46
CA GLY A 258 -28.52 -5.08 -7.20
C GLY A 258 -27.68 -4.34 -8.24
N MET A 259 -26.37 -4.58 -8.20
CA MET A 259 -25.44 -4.11 -9.21
C MET A 259 -24.56 -5.25 -9.71
N LEU A 260 -24.63 -5.52 -11.01
CA LEU A 260 -23.68 -6.38 -11.70
C LEU A 260 -22.45 -5.58 -12.08
N MET A 261 -21.28 -6.10 -11.78
CA MET A 261 -20.02 -5.40 -12.02
C MET A 261 -18.87 -6.31 -12.45
N ASN A 262 -17.95 -5.68 -13.16
CA ASN A 262 -16.59 -6.16 -13.32
C ASN A 262 -15.64 -4.95 -13.38
N SER A 263 -14.69 -4.89 -12.44
CA SER A 263 -13.83 -3.72 -12.27
C SER A 263 -12.53 -3.79 -13.08
N ASN A 264 -12.14 -4.98 -13.56
CA ASN A 264 -10.92 -5.15 -14.35
C ASN A 264 -10.88 -6.51 -15.06
N ASN A 265 -10.26 -6.55 -16.24
CA ASN A 265 -9.92 -7.82 -16.89
C ASN A 265 -8.69 -8.42 -16.18
N LEU A 266 -8.93 -9.31 -15.23
CA LEU A 266 -7.90 -10.00 -14.48
C LEU A 266 -7.47 -11.28 -15.22
N SER A 267 -6.81 -11.10 -16.37
CA SER A 267 -6.18 -12.18 -17.15
C SER A 267 -7.16 -13.31 -17.52
N TYR A 268 -6.98 -14.49 -16.92
CA TYR A 268 -7.75 -15.72 -17.20
C TYR A 268 -9.05 -15.85 -16.38
N LYS A 269 -9.45 -14.81 -15.65
CA LYS A 269 -10.69 -14.86 -14.85
C LYS A 269 -11.91 -14.75 -15.76
N GLN A 270 -12.88 -15.60 -15.47
CA GLN A 270 -14.12 -15.74 -16.23
C GLN A 270 -15.34 -15.35 -15.37
N VAL A 271 -15.17 -14.40 -14.45
CA VAL A 271 -16.19 -14.09 -13.44
C VAL A 271 -16.53 -12.61 -13.38
N HIS A 272 -17.79 -12.36 -13.09
CA HIS A 272 -18.40 -11.07 -12.77
C HIS A 272 -19.02 -11.17 -11.37
N TYR A 273 -19.39 -10.04 -10.80
CA TYR A 273 -19.92 -9.99 -9.44
C TYR A 273 -21.28 -9.34 -9.41
N LEU A 274 -22.24 -10.03 -8.80
CA LEU A 274 -23.53 -9.47 -8.46
C LEU A 274 -23.50 -9.01 -7.01
N ILE A 275 -23.54 -7.70 -6.82
CA ILE A 275 -23.70 -7.07 -5.51
C ILE A 275 -25.20 -6.96 -5.22
N TYR A 276 -25.62 -7.46 -4.08
CA TYR A 276 -27.02 -7.46 -3.66
C TYR A 276 -27.53 -6.04 -3.36
N GLU A 277 -28.83 -5.91 -3.08
CA GLU A 277 -29.42 -4.64 -2.64
C GLU A 277 -28.81 -4.16 -1.31
N GLU A 278 -28.87 -2.85 -1.09
CA GLU A 278 -28.47 -2.24 0.19
C GLU A 278 -29.33 -2.81 1.32
N ASP A 279 -28.71 -3.11 2.45
CA ASP A 279 -29.44 -3.39 3.68
C ASP A 279 -29.71 -2.06 4.38
N GLU A 280 -30.92 -1.52 4.20
CA GLU A 280 -31.33 -0.25 4.82
C GLU A 280 -31.37 -0.31 6.35
N LYS A 281 -31.43 -1.52 6.94
CA LYS A 281 -31.41 -1.71 8.40
C LYS A 281 -29.99 -1.80 8.95
N ALA A 282 -29.00 -2.05 8.10
CA ALA A 282 -27.61 -2.15 8.53
C ALA A 282 -27.00 -0.75 8.75
N TYR A 283 -26.26 -0.60 9.85
CA TYR A 283 -25.51 0.63 10.11
C TYR A 283 -24.38 0.80 9.08
N PRO A 284 -24.24 2.01 8.49
CA PRO A 284 -23.11 2.31 7.61
C PRO A 284 -21.79 2.25 8.37
N ILE A 285 -20.73 1.79 7.70
CA ILE A 285 -19.40 1.65 8.31
C ILE A 285 -18.46 2.71 7.72
N GLU A 286 -17.88 3.57 8.57
CA GLU A 286 -16.91 4.59 8.15
C GLU A 286 -15.57 3.98 7.76
N ILE A 287 -15.01 4.40 6.62
CA ILE A 287 -13.67 4.02 6.19
C ILE A 287 -12.66 4.99 6.82
N GLN A 288 -11.82 4.47 7.71
CA GLN A 288 -10.77 5.28 8.35
C GLN A 288 -9.77 5.83 7.33
N GLN A 289 -9.29 7.06 7.56
CA GLN A 289 -8.40 7.77 6.62
C GLN A 289 -7.13 6.99 6.28
N HIS A 290 -6.57 6.26 7.25
CA HIS A 290 -5.37 5.47 7.03
C HIS A 290 -5.60 4.33 6.01
N ILE A 291 -6.80 3.73 5.96
CA ILE A 291 -7.18 2.71 4.98
C ILE A 291 -7.29 3.31 3.57
N ILE A 292 -7.87 4.52 3.46
CA ILE A 292 -7.96 5.25 2.19
C ILE A 292 -6.55 5.58 1.66
N ASN A 293 -5.68 6.08 2.53
CA ASN A 293 -4.29 6.39 2.19
C ASN A 293 -3.55 5.14 1.70
N GLN A 294 -3.73 4.01 2.38
CA GLN A 294 -3.18 2.71 1.99
C GLN A 294 -3.68 2.25 0.62
N TYR A 295 -4.98 2.34 0.37
CA TYR A 295 -5.55 2.01 -0.93
C TYR A 295 -4.92 2.86 -2.04
N ASN A 296 -4.84 4.18 -1.84
CA ASN A 296 -4.27 5.11 -2.81
C ASN A 296 -2.79 4.83 -3.11
N ILE A 297 -1.98 4.52 -2.09
CA ILE A 297 -0.57 4.13 -2.27
C ILE A 297 -0.47 2.86 -3.12
N ASN A 298 -1.31 1.86 -2.83
CA ASN A 298 -1.29 0.58 -3.55
C ASN A 298 -1.72 0.70 -5.02
N VAL A 299 -2.65 1.61 -5.33
CA VAL A 299 -3.06 1.87 -6.73
C VAL A 299 -1.96 2.61 -7.49
N LYS A 300 -1.34 3.65 -6.88
CA LYS A 300 -0.24 4.40 -7.50
C LYS A 300 0.96 3.54 -7.87
N LEU A 301 1.31 2.55 -7.04
CA LEU A 301 2.44 1.64 -7.29
C LEU A 301 2.22 0.67 -8.48
N ARG A 302 0.99 0.57 -9.02
CA ARG A 302 0.64 -0.44 -10.04
C ARG A 302 0.33 0.12 -11.42
N GLN A 303 0.12 1.43 -11.60
CA GLN A 303 -0.41 1.97 -12.86
C GLN A 303 0.20 3.34 -13.19
N ASN A 304 0.77 3.49 -14.38
CA ASN A 304 1.23 4.76 -14.96
C ASN A 304 0.06 5.59 -15.59
N GLY A 305 -1.18 5.48 -15.08
CA GLY A 305 -2.37 6.07 -15.70
C GLY A 305 -3.47 6.51 -14.70
N GLU A 306 -4.62 6.96 -15.22
CA GLU A 306 -5.75 7.46 -14.40
C GLU A 306 -6.18 6.45 -13.32
N ILE A 307 -6.20 6.96 -12.09
CA ILE A 307 -6.45 6.20 -10.87
C ILE A 307 -7.93 5.80 -10.84
N LYS A 308 -8.25 4.53 -11.09
CA LYS A 308 -9.55 3.93 -10.73
C LYS A 308 -9.61 3.71 -9.22
N GLY A 309 -9.78 4.80 -8.47
CA GLY A 309 -9.82 4.82 -7.00
C GLY A 309 -10.82 5.84 -6.48
N PHE A 310 -10.82 6.12 -5.17
CA PHE A 310 -11.72 7.06 -4.48
C PHE A 310 -11.83 8.46 -5.11
N ASN A 311 -10.87 8.84 -5.94
CA ASN A 311 -10.83 10.12 -6.66
C ASN A 311 -11.23 10.03 -8.14
N SER A 312 -11.65 8.86 -8.63
CA SER A 312 -12.00 8.67 -10.04
C SER A 312 -13.22 9.52 -10.41
N SER A 313 -13.23 10.01 -11.65
CA SER A 313 -14.38 10.72 -12.22
C SER A 313 -15.66 9.87 -12.20
N GLU A 314 -15.51 8.54 -12.25
CA GLU A 314 -16.61 7.58 -12.22
C GLU A 314 -17.28 7.48 -10.84
N ILE A 315 -16.52 7.51 -9.74
CA ILE A 315 -17.08 7.61 -8.38
C ILE A 315 -17.80 8.96 -8.21
N LYS A 316 -17.20 10.07 -8.69
CA LYS A 316 -17.82 11.39 -8.58
C LYS A 316 -19.14 11.51 -9.37
N LYS A 317 -19.28 10.79 -10.49
CA LYS A 317 -20.48 10.78 -11.32
C LYS A 317 -21.61 9.89 -10.77
N ARG A 318 -21.29 8.91 -9.93
CA ARG A 318 -22.27 7.96 -9.39
C ARG A 318 -22.60 8.31 -7.94
N LYS A 319 -23.88 8.29 -7.58
CA LYS A 319 -24.32 8.46 -6.19
C LYS A 319 -23.80 7.35 -5.26
N ARG A 320 -23.59 6.15 -5.79
CA ARG A 320 -23.07 4.99 -5.06
C ARG A 320 -22.24 4.09 -5.98
N MET A 321 -21.21 3.44 -5.44
CA MET A 321 -20.41 2.45 -6.17
C MET A 321 -20.26 1.14 -5.38
N PRO A 322 -20.27 -0.01 -6.04
CA PRO A 322 -20.07 -1.28 -5.34
C PRO A 322 -18.62 -1.40 -4.90
N ILE A 323 -18.41 -1.90 -3.69
CA ILE A 323 -17.08 -2.09 -3.11
C ILE A 323 -17.05 -3.38 -2.29
N PHE A 324 -15.90 -4.05 -2.28
CA PHE A 324 -15.62 -5.18 -1.42
C PHE A 324 -14.83 -4.71 -0.21
N TYR A 325 -15.12 -5.31 0.94
CA TYR A 325 -14.42 -4.98 2.17
C TYR A 325 -14.28 -6.20 3.09
N ILE A 326 -13.30 -6.13 3.98
CA ILE A 326 -13.10 -7.04 5.10
C ILE A 326 -13.22 -6.21 6.37
N VAL A 327 -13.85 -6.80 7.39
CA VAL A 327 -13.89 -6.22 8.73
C VAL A 327 -13.06 -7.04 9.70
N ASP A 328 -12.58 -6.39 10.76
CA ASP A 328 -11.99 -7.08 11.91
C ASP A 328 -13.07 -7.63 12.87
N GLU A 329 -12.64 -8.22 13.97
CA GLU A 329 -13.51 -8.78 15.02
C GLU A 329 -14.37 -7.71 15.70
N LYS A 330 -13.95 -6.43 15.65
CA LYS A 330 -14.69 -5.28 16.20
C LYS A 330 -15.65 -4.65 15.18
N GLY A 331 -15.74 -5.22 13.98
CA GLY A 331 -16.57 -4.71 12.88
C GLY A 331 -15.99 -3.50 12.15
N GLN A 332 -14.74 -3.11 12.41
CA GLN A 332 -14.07 -2.00 11.72
C GLN A 332 -13.48 -2.47 10.40
N ILE A 333 -13.43 -1.57 9.42
CA ILE A 333 -12.93 -1.89 8.08
C ILE A 333 -11.41 -2.15 8.14
N LEU A 334 -11.04 -3.40 7.86
CA LEU A 334 -9.66 -3.84 7.74
C LEU A 334 -9.14 -3.66 6.33
N SER A 335 -9.95 -3.83 5.28
CA SER A 335 -9.48 -3.64 3.90
C SER A 335 -10.63 -3.31 2.97
N VAL A 336 -10.34 -2.59 1.88
CA VAL A 336 -11.31 -2.24 0.83
C VAL A 336 -10.74 -2.39 -0.58
N GLY A 337 -11.61 -2.60 -1.57
CA GLY A 337 -11.24 -2.59 -2.98
C GLY A 337 -12.37 -2.98 -3.92
N PHE A 338 -12.16 -2.82 -5.23
CA PHE A 338 -13.16 -3.10 -6.27
C PHE A 338 -13.12 -4.54 -6.79
N THR A 339 -12.36 -5.43 -6.15
CA THR A 339 -12.35 -6.87 -6.40
C THR A 339 -12.36 -7.60 -5.07
N PRO A 340 -12.95 -8.79 -4.94
CA PRO A 340 -12.96 -9.50 -3.66
C PRO A 340 -11.57 -10.00 -3.22
N TYR A 341 -10.58 -9.97 -4.12
CA TYR A 341 -9.19 -10.36 -3.83
C TYR A 341 -8.42 -9.18 -3.23
N LEU A 342 -8.81 -8.82 -2.01
CA LEU A 342 -8.26 -7.71 -1.24
C LEU A 342 -6.85 -8.04 -0.71
N LYS A 343 -6.07 -7.00 -0.40
CA LYS A 343 -4.85 -7.20 0.39
C LYS A 343 -5.24 -7.19 1.86
N ILE A 344 -4.53 -7.93 2.70
CA ILE A 344 -4.71 -7.89 4.15
C ILE A 344 -3.43 -7.41 4.82
N PRO A 345 -3.53 -6.71 5.95
CA PRO A 345 -2.34 -6.25 6.65
C PRO A 345 -1.61 -7.42 7.30
N TYR A 346 -0.29 -7.31 7.35
CA TYR A 346 0.51 -8.16 8.24
C TYR A 346 0.11 -7.90 9.71
N LYS A 347 0.42 -8.87 10.58
CA LYS A 347 0.13 -8.76 12.01
C LYS A 347 0.83 -7.57 12.66
N ASN A 348 2.09 -7.36 12.30
CA ASN A 348 2.94 -6.34 12.89
C ASN A 348 3.29 -5.24 11.87
N SER A 349 3.38 -4.00 12.33
CA SER A 349 4.00 -2.89 11.58
C SER A 349 5.53 -2.99 11.64
N ILE A 350 6.25 -2.24 10.79
CA ILE A 350 7.71 -2.19 10.84
C ILE A 350 8.21 -1.79 12.23
N LYS A 351 7.58 -0.79 12.86
CA LYS A 351 8.02 -0.29 14.16
C LYS A 351 7.83 -1.32 15.28
N GLN A 352 6.78 -2.15 15.20
CA GLN A 352 6.57 -3.25 16.15
C GLN A 352 7.59 -4.38 16.01
N LEU A 353 8.33 -4.44 14.91
CA LEU A 353 9.43 -5.39 14.70
C LEU A 353 10.78 -4.85 15.17
N ILE A 354 10.84 -3.58 15.58
CA ILE A 354 12.04 -2.98 16.14
C ILE A 354 12.14 -3.44 17.60
N SER A 355 13.19 -4.18 17.93
CA SER A 355 13.42 -4.75 19.27
C SER A 355 13.90 -3.75 20.31
N VAL A 356 14.18 -2.50 19.92
CA VAL A 356 14.55 -1.44 20.86
C VAL A 356 13.31 -0.72 21.39
N ASN A 357 13.23 -0.62 22.71
CA ASN A 357 12.11 0.03 23.37
C ASN A 357 12.18 1.56 23.23
N LYS A 358 11.00 2.17 23.14
CA LYS A 358 10.85 3.61 23.34
C LYS A 358 10.82 3.90 24.84
N ASP A 359 11.42 5.01 25.25
CA ASP A 359 11.34 5.53 26.61
C ASP A 359 10.67 6.91 26.57
N ASN A 360 10.21 7.37 27.72
CA ASN A 360 9.60 8.68 27.90
C ASN A 360 10.68 9.77 27.98
N LYS A 361 11.92 9.38 28.26
CA LYS A 361 13.12 10.21 28.14
C LYS A 361 13.53 10.40 26.69
N LEU A 362 14.29 11.46 26.45
CA LEU A 362 14.83 11.83 25.13
C LEU A 362 16.20 11.20 24.92
N ASP A 363 16.43 10.72 23.70
CA ASP A 363 17.74 10.32 23.24
C ASP A 363 18.57 11.52 22.74
N TYR A 364 19.83 11.25 22.41
CA TYR A 364 20.79 12.25 21.99
C TYR A 364 20.32 13.07 20.78
N VAL A 365 19.73 12.39 19.79
CA VAL A 365 19.25 13.04 18.56
C VAL A 365 18.04 13.93 18.84
N GLN A 366 17.07 13.47 19.62
CA GLN A 366 15.92 14.30 20.00
C GLN A 366 16.34 15.54 20.78
N ALA A 367 17.26 15.38 21.74
CA ALA A 367 17.73 16.48 22.57
C ALA A 367 18.42 17.58 21.76
N LEU A 368 19.14 17.22 20.69
CA LEU A 368 19.87 18.14 19.83
C LEU A 368 19.05 18.72 18.69
N PHE A 369 18.36 17.88 17.93
CA PHE A 369 17.70 18.26 16.69
C PHE A 369 16.24 18.69 16.87
N GLY A 370 15.65 18.36 18.03
CA GLY A 370 14.24 18.59 18.31
C GLY A 370 13.33 17.62 17.56
N PHE A 371 12.03 17.75 17.81
CA PHE A 371 10.97 16.94 17.22
C PHE A 371 9.62 17.64 17.35
N SER A 372 8.62 17.16 16.63
CA SER A 372 7.26 17.67 16.68
C SER A 372 6.26 16.52 16.80
N ASN A 373 5.24 16.70 17.63
CA ASN A 373 4.11 15.76 17.78
C ASN A 373 4.56 14.31 18.09
N GLU A 374 5.45 14.16 19.07
CA GLU A 374 5.90 12.85 19.57
C GLU A 374 5.18 12.48 20.86
N ASN A 375 4.63 11.27 20.91
CA ASN A 375 4.09 10.72 22.15
C ASN A 375 5.24 10.20 23.01
N LEU A 376 5.56 10.94 24.08
CA LEU A 376 6.53 10.53 25.09
C LEU A 376 5.86 9.80 26.26
N ASN A 377 4.57 9.97 26.48
CA ASN A 377 3.80 9.25 27.50
C ASN A 377 2.46 8.80 26.92
N GLU A 378 1.93 7.65 27.37
CA GLU A 378 0.61 7.14 26.95
C GLU A 378 -0.58 8.02 27.41
N LYS A 379 -0.35 8.90 28.39
CA LYS A 379 -1.39 9.77 28.97
C LYS A 379 -1.58 11.10 28.23
N ASP A 380 -0.61 11.52 27.41
CA ASP A 380 -0.61 12.84 26.77
C ASP A 380 -1.14 12.74 25.33
N LYS A 381 -2.41 13.13 25.14
CA LYS A 381 -3.11 13.01 23.85
C LYS A 381 -2.64 14.02 22.79
N ASP A 382 -2.08 15.15 23.21
CA ASP A 382 -1.72 16.27 22.33
C ASP A 382 -0.28 16.18 21.79
N GLY A 383 0.51 15.20 22.25
CA GLY A 383 1.89 14.99 21.85
C GLY A 383 2.85 16.09 22.33
N TYR A 384 4.14 15.78 22.39
CA TYR A 384 5.18 16.74 22.75
C TYR A 384 5.90 17.28 21.52
N SER A 385 6.35 18.52 21.60
CA SER A 385 7.24 19.12 20.61
C SER A 385 8.39 19.83 21.32
N LEU A 386 9.60 19.68 20.77
CA LEU A 386 10.81 20.31 21.29
C LEU A 386 11.55 20.98 20.14
N LYS A 387 11.90 22.26 20.30
CA LYS A 387 12.69 23.00 19.32
C LYS A 387 14.14 22.45 19.30
N GLY A 388 14.72 22.34 18.10
CA GLY A 388 16.14 21.98 17.97
C GLY A 388 17.09 23.03 18.57
N ARG A 389 18.26 22.57 18.99
CA ARG A 389 19.35 23.40 19.56
C ARG A 389 20.49 23.66 18.58
N LEU A 390 20.43 23.05 17.41
CA LEU A 390 21.43 23.18 16.35
C LEU A 390 20.92 24.06 15.23
N SER A 391 21.79 24.94 14.73
CA SER A 391 21.61 25.71 13.50
C SER A 391 22.69 25.31 12.50
N PHE A 392 22.31 25.23 11.23
CA PHE A 392 23.20 24.86 10.14
C PHE A 392 23.20 25.98 9.11
N THR A 393 24.38 26.30 8.59
CA THR A 393 24.55 27.24 7.49
C THR A 393 24.86 26.48 6.20
N ASN A 394 24.68 27.16 5.08
CA ASN A 394 25.02 26.63 3.77
C ASN A 394 26.53 26.39 3.66
N ALA A 395 26.93 25.18 3.25
CA ALA A 395 28.35 24.91 2.98
C ALA A 395 28.70 25.49 1.61
N LYS A 396 29.47 26.59 1.66
CA LYS A 396 29.95 27.33 0.49
C LYS A 396 31.32 26.84 0.05
N LEU A 397 31.66 27.08 -1.21
CA LEU A 397 33.02 26.86 -1.70
C LEU A 397 34.01 27.75 -0.95
N VAL A 398 35.10 27.16 -0.47
CA VAL A 398 36.21 27.91 0.13
C VAL A 398 36.91 28.68 -0.99
N LYS A 399 37.09 30.00 -0.82
CA LYS A 399 37.53 30.95 -1.86
C LYS A 399 38.84 30.56 -2.57
N GLU A 400 39.70 29.78 -1.92
CA GLU A 400 40.99 29.29 -2.43
C GLU A 400 40.86 28.15 -3.45
N ASN A 401 39.69 27.51 -3.57
CA ASN A 401 39.47 26.37 -4.47
C ASN A 401 38.35 26.64 -5.49
N LYS A 402 38.63 27.50 -6.48
CA LYS A 402 37.71 27.78 -7.61
C LYS A 402 37.81 26.79 -8.79
N ASN A 403 38.72 25.81 -8.73
CA ASN A 403 38.90 24.82 -9.79
C ASN A 403 37.83 23.72 -9.74
N ILE A 404 36.58 24.10 -10.01
CA ILE A 404 35.47 23.16 -10.13
C ILE A 404 35.63 22.41 -11.45
N LYS A 405 35.78 21.08 -11.37
CA LYS A 405 35.80 20.21 -12.53
C LYS A 405 34.43 19.57 -12.70
N PHE A 406 33.72 19.95 -13.76
CA PHE A 406 32.51 19.26 -14.17
C PHE A 406 32.91 17.95 -14.86
N ILE A 407 32.23 16.88 -14.50
CA ILE A 407 32.29 15.62 -15.24
C ILE A 407 31.09 15.55 -16.18
N ASN A 408 31.22 14.75 -17.24
CA ASN A 408 30.10 14.47 -18.13
C ASN A 408 28.92 13.88 -17.35
N ARG A 409 27.70 14.11 -17.84
CA ARG A 409 26.49 13.48 -17.27
C ARG A 409 26.66 11.97 -17.28
N ILE A 410 26.51 11.37 -16.10
CA ILE A 410 26.57 9.92 -15.92
C ILE A 410 25.22 9.41 -15.44
N ASN A 411 24.78 8.27 -15.98
CA ASN A 411 23.65 7.54 -15.44
C ASN A 411 24.16 6.65 -14.30
N LYS A 412 23.87 7.04 -13.07
CA LYS A 412 24.26 6.28 -11.88
C LYS A 412 23.06 6.15 -10.96
N VAL A 413 22.94 4.99 -10.32
CA VAL A 413 22.01 4.82 -9.21
C VAL A 413 22.51 5.70 -8.07
N LEU A 414 21.74 6.73 -7.71
CA LEU A 414 22.01 7.57 -6.56
C LEU A 414 21.78 6.74 -5.29
N SER A 415 22.84 6.11 -4.81
CA SER A 415 22.85 5.48 -3.50
C SER A 415 23.05 6.55 -2.45
N ASP A 416 22.02 6.84 -1.64
CA ASP A 416 22.22 7.58 -0.40
C ASP A 416 23.22 6.83 0.49
N PRO A 417 24.11 7.54 1.25
CA PRO A 417 24.84 6.91 2.34
C PRO A 417 23.82 6.19 3.20
N LYS A 418 23.91 4.87 3.19
CA LYS A 418 22.98 4.06 3.95
C LYS A 418 23.47 4.10 5.38
N PRO A 419 22.61 4.52 6.33
CA PRO A 419 22.91 4.45 7.74
C PRO A 419 23.60 3.14 8.09
N THR A 420 23.08 2.05 7.51
CA THR A 420 23.53 0.67 7.64
C THR A 420 24.95 0.36 7.13
N SER A 421 25.70 1.29 6.54
CA SER A 421 27.03 1.01 5.98
C SER A 421 28.15 1.89 6.55
N PHE A 422 27.99 2.40 7.78
CA PHE A 422 28.96 3.31 8.42
C PHE A 422 30.41 2.81 8.46
N GLN A 423 30.64 1.50 8.52
CA GLN A 423 31.98 0.88 8.46
C GLN A 423 32.70 1.16 7.13
N LEU A 424 31.97 1.48 6.06
CA LEU A 424 32.53 1.92 4.78
C LEU A 424 32.94 3.41 4.80
N TYR A 425 32.49 4.17 5.79
CA TYR A 425 32.65 5.63 5.87
C TYR A 425 33.53 6.08 7.04
N LEU A 426 33.75 5.21 8.03
CA LEU A 426 34.52 5.52 9.24
C LEU A 426 35.66 4.52 9.41
N LYS A 427 36.89 4.99 9.31
CA LYS A 427 38.06 4.32 9.87
C LYS A 427 38.23 4.84 11.30
N GLN A 428 37.84 4.04 12.29
CA GLN A 428 38.16 4.34 13.68
C GLN A 428 39.59 3.90 13.91
N GLU A 429 40.48 4.85 14.22
CA GLU A 429 41.79 4.52 14.76
C GLU A 429 41.60 4.25 16.27
N PRO A 430 42.05 3.09 16.78
CA PRO A 430 41.78 2.63 18.13
C PRO A 430 42.37 3.53 19.22
#